data_AF-A0A0D6KIM2-F1
#
_entry.id   AF-A0A0D6KIM2-F1
#
_cell.length_a   1.000
_cell.length_b   1.000
_cell.length_c   1.000
_cell.angle_alpha   90.00
_cell.angle_beta   90.00
_cell.angle_gamma   90.00
#
_symmetry.space_group_name_H-M   'P 1'
#
loop_
_entity.id
_entity.type
_entity.pdbx_description
1 polymer ?
#
loop_
_entity_poly.entity_id
_entity_poly.type
_entity_poly.pdbx_seq_one_letter_code
_entity_poly.pdbx_strand_id
1 'polypeptide(L)'
;MKQSHKGWHNWLLVLAVIGLAIAPLILARDAEFGGSDGEAQKAISQVKPGYEPWFQPLFQPPSKEIESLLFASQAALGAGVIGYAIGLYRGRSQQQRDQE
;
A
#
# COMPACT_ATOMS: atom_id res chain seq x y z
N MET A 1 36.32 -6.45 -17.51
CA MET A 1 34.95 -7.00 -17.53
C MET A 1 34.34 -6.89 -16.13
N LYS A 2 33.61 -5.81 -15.81
CA LYS A 2 32.90 -5.65 -14.53
C LYS A 2 31.48 -5.15 -14.82
N GLN A 3 30.63 -6.05 -15.30
CA GLN A 3 29.20 -5.82 -15.46
C GLN A 3 28.47 -7.07 -14.99
N SER A 4 28.14 -7.19 -13.69
CA SER A 4 27.08 -8.08 -13.18
C SER A 4 26.96 -8.02 -11.64
N HIS A 5 26.58 -6.88 -11.09
CA HIS A 5 26.10 -6.86 -9.69
C HIS A 5 24.73 -6.17 -9.54
N LYS A 6 24.32 -5.31 -10.48
CA LYS A 6 23.03 -4.59 -10.41
C LYS A 6 21.81 -5.51 -10.36
N GLY A 7 21.81 -6.61 -11.12
CA GLY A 7 20.69 -7.55 -11.14
C GLY A 7 20.46 -8.23 -9.79
N TRP A 8 21.55 -8.62 -9.10
CA TRP A 8 21.49 -9.27 -7.80
C TRP A 8 20.90 -8.36 -6.72
N HIS A 9 21.31 -7.10 -6.67
CA HIS A 9 20.77 -6.12 -5.71
C HIS A 9 19.27 -5.87 -5.95
N ASN A 10 18.82 -5.81 -7.21
CA ASN A 10 17.40 -5.67 -7.52
C ASN A 10 16.58 -6.88 -7.05
N TRP A 11 17.10 -8.10 -7.23
CA TRP A 11 16.45 -9.31 -6.72
C TRP A 11 16.38 -9.34 -5.19
N LEU A 12 17.44 -8.89 -4.51
CA LEU A 12 17.43 -8.75 -3.04
C LEU A 12 16.36 -7.75 -2.59
N LEU A 13 16.21 -6.61 -3.28
CA LEU A 13 15.16 -5.64 -2.96
C LEU A 13 13.76 -6.21 -3.18
N VAL A 14 13.54 -6.95 -4.27
CA VAL A 14 12.25 -7.62 -4.53
C VAL A 14 11.94 -8.64 -3.43
N LEU A 15 12.92 -9.48 -3.05
CA LEU A 15 12.76 -10.44 -1.96
C LEU A 15 12.48 -9.74 -0.61
N ALA A 16 13.13 -8.61 -0.34
CA ALA A 16 12.88 -7.84 0.87
C ALA A 16 11.44 -7.29 0.90
N VAL A 17 10.94 -6.73 -0.22
CA VAL A 17 9.55 -6.25 -0.33
C VAL A 17 8.55 -7.39 -0.15
N ILE A 18 8.78 -8.54 -0.79
CA ILE A 18 7.93 -9.74 -0.61
C ILE A 18 7.97 -10.20 0.85
N GLY A 19 9.15 -10.23 1.46
CA GLY A 19 9.33 -10.57 2.87
C GLY A 19 8.56 -9.64 3.80
N LEU A 20 8.63 -8.31 3.57
CA LEU A 20 7.88 -7.33 4.35
C LEU A 20 6.36 -7.46 4.17
N ALA A 21 5.89 -7.86 2.99
CA ALA A 21 4.46 -8.08 2.75
C ALA A 21 3.94 -9.38 3.39
N ILE A 22 4.74 -10.45 3.38
CA ILE A 22 4.32 -11.78 3.85
C ILE A 22 4.57 -11.97 5.36
N ALA A 23 5.64 -11.39 5.91
CA ALA A 23 6.02 -11.60 7.30
C ALA A 23 4.89 -11.28 8.31
N PRO A 24 4.13 -10.17 8.18
CA PRO A 24 3.01 -9.88 9.07
C PRO A 24 1.92 -10.96 9.03
N LEU A 25 1.64 -11.51 7.84
CA LEU A 25 0.61 -12.54 7.65
C LEU A 25 0.97 -13.86 8.36
N ILE A 26 2.26 -14.15 8.52
CA ILE A 26 2.74 -15.39 9.16
C ILE A 26 2.95 -15.20 10.66
N LEU A 27 3.48 -14.04 11.07
CA LEU A 27 3.84 -13.75 12.46
C LEU A 27 2.65 -13.24 13.29
N ALA A 28 1.69 -12.57 12.66
CA ALA A 28 0.52 -11.97 13.31
C ALA A 28 -0.78 -12.58 12.78
N ARG A 29 -0.87 -13.92 12.79
CA ARG A 29 -2.00 -14.68 12.20
C ARG A 29 -3.36 -14.34 12.81
N ASP A 30 -3.37 -14.02 14.09
CA ASP A 30 -4.59 -13.68 14.85
C ASP A 30 -4.81 -12.16 14.93
N ALA A 31 -4.02 -11.35 14.22
CA ALA A 31 -4.19 -9.91 14.21
C ALA A 31 -5.34 -9.49 13.28
N GLU A 32 -6.21 -8.61 13.77
CA GLU A 32 -7.20 -7.96 12.93
C GLU A 32 -6.52 -6.89 12.05
N PHE A 33 -6.45 -7.13 10.75
CA PHE A 33 -5.96 -6.15 9.77
C PHE A 33 -7.05 -5.13 9.44
N GLY A 34 -7.40 -4.31 10.43
CA GLY A 34 -8.37 -3.22 10.31
C GLY A 34 -7.77 -1.89 9.88
N GLY A 35 -8.65 -0.95 9.53
CA GLY A 35 -8.26 0.45 9.29
C GLY A 35 -7.78 1.15 10.56
N SER A 36 -6.93 2.16 10.41
CA SER A 36 -6.39 2.98 11.50
C SER A 36 -7.47 3.69 12.32
N ASP A 37 -8.58 4.04 11.68
CA ASP A 37 -9.61 4.90 12.27
C ASP A 37 -10.34 4.20 13.43
N GLY A 38 -10.53 2.88 13.33
CA GLY A 38 -11.11 2.08 14.42
C GLY A 38 -10.21 2.03 15.66
N GLU A 39 -8.90 1.90 15.46
CA GLU A 39 -7.93 1.92 16.56
C GLU A 39 -7.83 3.31 17.19
N ALA A 40 -7.87 4.37 16.38
CA ALA A 40 -7.92 5.74 16.88
C ALA A 40 -9.17 5.97 17.74
N GLN A 41 -10.35 5.50 17.31
CA GLN A 41 -11.58 5.61 18.09
C GLN A 41 -11.49 4.87 19.42
N LYS A 42 -10.94 3.64 19.43
CA LYS A 42 -10.73 2.87 20.68
C LYS A 42 -9.80 3.62 21.64
N ALA A 43 -8.68 4.15 21.13
CA ALA A 43 -7.73 4.90 21.94
C ALA A 43 -8.35 6.16 22.55
N ILE A 44 -9.13 6.92 21.76
CA ILE A 44 -9.84 8.11 22.24
C ILE A 44 -10.81 7.75 23.37
N SER A 45 -11.60 6.69 23.20
CA SER A 45 -12.56 6.23 24.22
C SER A 45 -11.87 5.80 25.52
N GLN A 46 -10.65 5.26 25.46
CA GLN A 46 -9.87 4.91 26.64
C GLN A 46 -9.30 6.14 27.36
N VAL A 47 -8.81 7.13 26.61
CA VAL A 47 -8.24 8.35 27.17
C VAL A 47 -9.32 9.29 27.72
N LYS A 48 -10.47 9.38 27.05
CA LYS A 48 -11.59 10.25 27.43
C LYS A 48 -12.94 9.55 27.19
N PRO A 49 -13.46 8.82 28.20
CA PRO A 49 -14.69 8.01 28.07
C PRO A 49 -15.96 8.79 27.72
N GLY A 50 -16.00 10.11 27.95
CA GLY A 50 -17.13 11.00 27.63
C GLY A 50 -16.89 11.86 26.38
N TYR A 51 -15.99 11.46 25.49
CA TYR A 51 -15.72 12.20 24.26
C TYR A 51 -16.83 11.97 23.23
N GLU A 52 -17.45 13.06 22.78
CA GLU A 52 -18.35 13.03 21.63
C GLU A 52 -17.61 13.41 20.34
N PRO A 53 -17.82 12.67 19.23
CA PRO A 53 -17.27 13.03 17.93
C PRO A 53 -17.77 14.40 17.48
N TRP A 54 -16.86 15.33 17.21
CA TRP A 54 -17.17 16.65 16.65
C TRP A 54 -17.47 16.60 15.14
N PHE A 55 -17.26 15.46 14.50
CA PHE A 55 -17.53 15.23 13.07
C PHE A 55 -18.07 13.83 12.87
N GLN A 56 -19.03 13.70 11.96
CA GLN A 56 -19.55 12.42 11.49
C GLN A 56 -19.30 12.30 9.99
N PRO A 57 -18.86 11.14 9.49
CA PRO A 57 -18.66 10.92 8.07
C PRO A 57 -19.96 11.21 7.30
N LEU A 58 -19.89 12.00 6.23
CA LEU A 58 -21.04 12.24 5.34
C LEU A 58 -21.49 10.97 4.61
N PHE A 59 -20.59 10.00 4.49
CA PHE A 59 -20.83 8.71 3.89
C PHE A 59 -20.13 7.63 4.71
N GLN A 60 -20.85 6.54 4.99
CA GLN A 60 -20.29 5.35 5.60
C GLN A 60 -20.72 4.13 4.77
N PRO A 61 -19.78 3.27 4.34
CA PRO A 61 -20.13 2.08 3.58
C PRO A 61 -21.12 1.19 4.35
N PRO A 62 -22.11 0.57 3.67
CA PRO A 62 -23.11 -0.26 4.36
C PRO A 62 -22.55 -1.58 4.90
N SER A 63 -21.31 -1.93 4.56
CA SER A 63 -20.60 -3.11 5.09
C SER A 63 -19.09 -2.87 5.11
N LYS A 64 -18.40 -3.46 6.10
CA LYS A 64 -16.93 -3.51 6.18
C LYS A 64 -16.30 -4.18 4.95
N GLU A 65 -17.01 -5.11 4.31
CA GLU A 65 -16.52 -5.77 3.10
C GLU A 65 -16.44 -4.79 1.93
N ILE A 66 -17.44 -3.92 1.81
CA ILE A 66 -17.49 -2.90 0.76
C ILE A 66 -16.40 -1.85 0.99
N GLU A 67 -16.16 -1.47 2.25
CA GLU A 67 -15.04 -0.60 2.64
C GLU A 67 -13.69 -1.20 2.19
N SER A 68 -13.42 -2.45 2.54
CA SER A 68 -12.20 -3.16 2.13
C SER A 68 -12.06 -3.28 0.60
N LEU A 69 -13.16 -3.54 -0.11
CA LEU A 69 -13.17 -3.58 -1.58
C LEU A 69 -12.85 -2.22 -2.21
N LEU A 70 -13.35 -1.12 -1.64
CA LEU A 70 -13.03 0.23 -2.10
C LEU A 70 -11.55 0.54 -1.88
N PHE A 71 -10.99 0.21 -0.72
CA PHE A 71 -9.55 0.36 -0.45
C PHE A 71 -8.70 -0.49 -1.40
N ALA A 72 -9.06 -1.75 -1.63
CA ALA A 72 -8.36 -2.63 -2.55
C ALA A 72 -8.41 -2.10 -3.99
N SER A 73 -9.55 -1.55 -4.41
CA SER A 73 -9.71 -0.93 -5.74
C SER A 73 -8.85 0.33 -5.88
N GLN A 74 -8.81 1.19 -4.86
CA GLN A 74 -7.95 2.36 -4.82
C GLN A 74 -6.46 1.97 -4.91
N ALA A 75 -6.05 0.94 -4.15
CA ALA A 75 -4.68 0.43 -4.20
C ALA A 75 -4.33 -0.13 -5.59
N ALA A 76 -5.24 -0.91 -6.20
CA ALA A 76 -5.04 -1.46 -7.54
C ALA A 76 -4.91 -0.36 -8.61
N LEU A 77 -5.77 0.65 -8.57
CA LEU A 77 -5.70 1.81 -9.48
C LEU A 77 -4.41 2.60 -9.26
N GLY A 78 -4.03 2.86 -8.02
CA GLY A 78 -2.77 3.55 -7.68
C GLY A 78 -1.55 2.80 -8.21
N ALA A 79 -1.51 1.48 -8.01
CA ALA A 79 -0.45 0.62 -8.55
C ALA A 79 -0.42 0.65 -10.09
N GLY A 80 -1.60 0.63 -10.74
CA GLY A 80 -1.72 0.74 -12.19
C GLY A 80 -1.17 2.06 -12.73
N VAL A 81 -1.51 3.19 -12.10
CA VAL A 81 -1.00 4.52 -12.49
C VAL A 81 0.53 4.61 -12.33
N ILE A 82 1.07 4.14 -11.20
CA ILE A 82 2.52 4.13 -10.96
C ILE A 82 3.22 3.23 -12.01
N GLY A 83 2.68 2.04 -12.26
CA GLY A 83 3.20 1.12 -13.27
C GLY A 83 3.20 1.72 -14.67
N TYR A 84 2.10 2.37 -15.07
CA TYR A 84 2.00 3.07 -16.34
C TYR A 84 3.03 4.20 -16.47
N ALA A 85 3.18 5.03 -15.43
CA ALA A 85 4.17 6.11 -15.42
C ALA A 85 5.60 5.58 -15.60
N ILE A 86 5.98 4.56 -14.82
CA ILE A 86 7.30 3.90 -14.95
C ILE A 86 7.50 3.36 -16.37
N GLY A 87 6.48 2.70 -16.94
CA GLY A 87 6.51 2.19 -18.31
C GLY A 87 6.69 3.29 -19.36
N LEU A 88 5.95 4.40 -19.23
CA LEU A 88 6.01 5.54 -20.13
C LEU A 88 7.40 6.21 -20.11
N TYR A 89 7.96 6.47 -18.93
CA TYR A 89 9.30 7.06 -18.80
C TYR A 89 10.40 6.12 -19.32
N ARG A 90 10.24 4.81 -19.13
CA ARG A 90 11.15 3.82 -19.69
C ARG A 90 11.11 3.82 -21.22
N GLY A 91 9.92 3.86 -21.82
CA GLY A 91 9.77 3.93 -23.28
C GLY A 91 10.39 5.20 -23.88
N ARG A 92 10.16 6.36 -23.25
CA ARG A 92 10.74 7.64 -23.69
C ARG A 92 12.26 7.65 -23.63
N SER A 93 12.86 7.11 -22.57
CA SER A 93 14.31 7.05 -22.43
C SER A 93 14.98 6.05 -23.38
N GLN A 94 14.27 4.99 -23.80
CA GLN A 94 14.76 4.10 -24.86
C GLN A 94 14.74 4.79 -26.22
N GLN A 95 13.65 5.47 -26.56
CA GLN A 95 13.53 6.20 -27.83
C GLN A 95 14.58 7.31 -27.99
N GLN A 96 14.97 8.00 -26.90
CA GLN A 96 16.04 8.99 -26.92
C GLN A 96 17.42 8.35 -27.19
N ARG A 97 17.69 7.16 -26.66
CA ARG A 97 18.96 6.44 -26.85
C ARG A 97 19.09 5.81 -28.23
N ASP A 98 17.98 5.48 -28.88
CA ASP A 98 17.97 4.94 -30.24
C ASP A 98 18.14 6.05 -31.31
N GLN A 99 18.02 7.33 -30.93
CA GLN A 99 18.23 8.50 -31.80
C GLN A 99 19.63 9.13 -31.66
N GLU A 100 20.40 8.73 -30.65
CA GLU A 100 21.83 9.06 -30.47
C GLU A 100 22.74 8.03 -31.17
#